data_AF-A0AA36M6N8-F1
#
_entry.id   AF-A0AA36M6N8-F1
#
_cell.length_a   1.000
_cell.length_b   1.000
_cell.length_c   1.000
_cell.angle_alpha   90.00
_cell.angle_beta   90.00
_cell.angle_gamma   90.00
#
_symmetry.space_group_name_H-M   'P 1'
#
loop_
_entity.id
_entity.type
_entity.pdbx_description
1 polymer ?
#
loop_
_entity_poly.entity_id
_entity_poly.type
_entity_poly.pdbx_seq_one_letter_code
_entity_poly.pdbx_strand_id
1 'polypeptide(L)'
;MGRHKRIPTKNRKKLKSVDPFNKNASALRAAALSKVNFEPKDDEQPMPRSLKELQESKEQAAVDKKEVKKRRQHKNKVLAAAENAGIKKGRFETVEHFVRRVERMTYAAVKEHEMLVKQGLVGRAESEIQADFKLLEEKEKRQKEQKKNEIQNKIKAARQLKEQAAKIKEEKLKAKEERKLKRKAEIEPEDEEEEKKDDIIEGSDGNTQKPSSNEDGSDEKVKKKRKIFHSDKIREKKKLAAEHARSEAILNQREIIPFGERYDAPPEFKGAMKEEMNPLMAKAGSKKLLLHSLLHKDGASKTEYLKDEKREKPGEIDRQRVIEAYRELKRKKALNARLTESSAVL
;
A
#
# COMPACT_ATOMS: atom_id res chain seq x y z
N MET A 1 -28.42 -20.09 -36.11
CA MET A 1 -29.82 -19.79 -35.76
C MET A 1 -29.99 -18.28 -35.57
N GLY A 2 -30.10 -17.53 -36.67
CA GLY A 2 -30.29 -16.08 -36.64
C GLY A 2 -31.72 -15.74 -36.21
N ARG A 3 -31.88 -14.96 -35.13
CA ARG A 3 -33.21 -14.50 -34.69
C ARG A 3 -33.73 -13.43 -35.65
N HIS A 4 -34.53 -13.83 -36.63
CA HIS A 4 -35.31 -12.90 -37.43
C HIS A 4 -36.31 -12.15 -36.53
N LYS A 5 -36.12 -10.83 -36.37
CA LYS A 5 -37.16 -9.98 -35.75
C LYS A 5 -38.32 -9.84 -36.74
N ARG A 6 -39.48 -10.41 -36.39
CA ARG A 6 -40.74 -10.37 -37.18
C ARG A 6 -41.42 -8.99 -37.23
N ILE A 7 -40.87 -7.96 -36.59
CA ILE A 7 -41.49 -6.63 -36.53
C ILE A 7 -40.47 -5.58 -36.99
N PRO A 8 -40.80 -4.75 -38.01
CA PRO A 8 -40.00 -3.59 -38.36
C PRO A 8 -39.97 -2.64 -37.16
N THR A 9 -38.83 -2.51 -36.50
CA THR A 9 -38.66 -1.51 -35.44
C THR A 9 -38.62 -0.13 -36.10
N LYS A 10 -39.69 0.65 -35.98
CA LYS A 10 -39.71 2.05 -36.43
C LYS A 10 -38.56 2.79 -35.74
N ASN A 11 -37.64 3.36 -36.52
CA ASN A 11 -36.53 4.18 -36.03
C ASN A 11 -37.08 5.42 -35.29
N ARG A 12 -37.34 5.30 -33.99
CA ARG A 12 -37.93 6.34 -33.13
C ARG A 12 -36.96 7.47 -32.75
N LYS A 13 -35.77 7.55 -33.37
CA LYS A 13 -34.68 8.48 -33.00
C LYS A 13 -34.62 9.79 -33.81
N LYS A 14 -35.56 10.05 -34.71
CA LYS A 14 -35.60 11.32 -35.43
C LYS A 14 -36.87 12.06 -35.06
N LEU A 15 -36.73 13.15 -34.28
CA LEU A 15 -37.76 14.17 -34.19
C LEU A 15 -38.11 14.54 -35.64
N LYS A 16 -39.40 14.53 -35.98
CA LYS A 16 -39.82 14.80 -37.37
C LYS A 16 -39.44 16.24 -37.72
N SER A 17 -39.33 16.57 -39.01
CA SER A 17 -39.14 17.97 -39.45
C SER A 17 -40.35 18.87 -39.14
N VAL A 18 -41.45 18.27 -38.67
CA VAL A 18 -42.69 18.94 -38.24
C VAL A 18 -42.73 19.11 -36.71
N ASP A 19 -41.72 18.61 -36.00
CA ASP A 19 -41.64 18.68 -34.54
C ASP A 19 -41.07 20.05 -34.09
N PRO A 20 -41.78 20.81 -33.23
CA PRO A 20 -41.34 22.14 -32.79
C PRO A 20 -40.05 22.12 -31.96
N PHE A 21 -39.65 20.97 -31.38
CA PHE A 21 -38.40 20.86 -30.60
C PHE A 21 -37.19 20.43 -31.43
N ASN A 22 -37.38 20.16 -32.72
CA ASN A 22 -36.29 19.81 -33.61
C ASN A 22 -35.60 21.08 -34.14
N LYS A 23 -34.51 21.50 -33.48
CA LYS A 23 -33.68 22.64 -33.91
C LYS A 23 -33.14 22.51 -35.34
N ASN A 24 -33.09 21.30 -35.89
CA ASN A 24 -32.63 21.01 -37.25
C ASN A 24 -33.79 20.93 -38.27
N ALA A 25 -35.04 21.17 -37.87
CA ALA A 25 -36.21 21.06 -38.74
C ALA A 25 -36.16 22.04 -39.93
N SER A 26 -35.73 23.28 -39.70
CA SER A 26 -35.57 24.30 -40.74
C SER A 26 -34.56 23.87 -41.81
N ALA A 27 -33.39 23.38 -41.37
CA ALA A 27 -32.35 22.86 -42.27
C ALA A 27 -32.84 21.63 -43.07
N LEU A 28 -33.59 20.73 -42.43
CA LEU A 28 -34.16 19.56 -43.12
C LEU A 28 -35.24 19.94 -44.13
N ARG A 29 -36.06 20.95 -43.85
CA ARG A 29 -37.04 21.51 -44.80
C ARG A 29 -36.34 22.21 -45.96
N ALA A 30 -35.33 23.02 -45.70
CA ALA A 30 -34.54 23.68 -46.74
C ALA A 30 -33.85 22.66 -47.67
N ALA A 31 -33.26 21.59 -47.11
CA ALA A 31 -32.63 20.52 -47.87
C ALA A 31 -33.64 19.63 -48.64
N ALA A 32 -34.91 19.63 -48.25
CA ALA A 32 -35.98 18.97 -49.00
C ALA A 32 -36.46 19.86 -50.15
N LEU A 33 -36.67 21.16 -49.89
CA LEU A 33 -37.04 22.15 -50.92
C LEU A 33 -35.96 22.30 -51.98
N SER A 34 -34.68 22.21 -51.61
CA SER A 34 -33.57 22.26 -52.57
C SER A 34 -33.49 21.05 -53.52
N LYS A 35 -34.31 20.01 -53.31
CA LYS A 35 -34.40 18.83 -54.18
C LYS A 35 -35.59 18.88 -55.15
N VAL A 36 -36.47 19.87 -54.99
CA VAL A 36 -37.63 20.05 -55.85
C VAL A 36 -37.24 21.01 -56.96
N ASN A 37 -37.48 20.63 -58.22
CA ASN A 37 -37.39 21.55 -59.34
C ASN A 37 -38.62 22.44 -59.29
N PHE A 38 -38.44 23.71 -58.96
CA PHE A 38 -39.51 24.69 -58.99
C PHE A 38 -39.83 25.06 -60.44
N GLU A 39 -41.08 25.48 -60.66
CA GLU A 39 -41.51 26.04 -61.92
C GLU A 39 -40.67 27.30 -62.26
N PRO A 40 -40.35 27.53 -63.54
CA PRO A 40 -39.66 28.73 -63.97
C PRO A 40 -40.43 29.98 -63.51
N LYS A 41 -39.71 30.99 -63.01
CA LYS A 41 -40.32 32.26 -62.60
C LYS A 41 -40.62 33.18 -63.79
N ASP A 42 -39.88 33.00 -64.89
CA ASP A 42 -39.95 33.75 -66.14
C ASP A 42 -39.99 32.77 -67.33
N ASP A 43 -40.28 33.26 -68.54
CA ASP A 43 -40.33 32.46 -69.78
C ASP A 43 -38.97 31.84 -70.19
N GLU A 44 -37.88 32.26 -69.55
CA GLU A 44 -36.57 31.64 -69.67
C GLU A 44 -36.46 30.43 -68.74
N GLN A 45 -36.41 29.23 -69.31
CA GLN A 45 -36.21 28.01 -68.53
C GLN A 45 -34.79 27.97 -67.95
N PRO A 46 -34.60 27.97 -66.62
CA PRO A 46 -33.29 27.84 -66.04
C PRO A 46 -32.70 26.46 -66.35
N MET A 47 -31.39 26.41 -66.60
CA MET A 47 -30.67 25.16 -66.85
C MET A 47 -31.01 24.11 -65.78
N PRO A 48 -31.39 22.88 -66.19
CA PRO A 48 -31.82 21.87 -65.25
C PRO A 48 -30.67 21.48 -64.33
N ARG A 49 -31.02 21.15 -63.08
CA ARG A 49 -30.05 20.85 -62.01
C ARG A 49 -29.05 19.77 -62.42
N SER A 50 -29.50 18.72 -63.11
CA SER A 50 -28.63 17.65 -63.60
C SER A 50 -27.56 18.17 -64.56
N LEU A 51 -27.88 19.13 -65.42
CA LEU A 51 -26.92 19.76 -66.31
C LEU A 51 -25.98 20.72 -65.56
N LYS A 52 -26.47 21.45 -64.55
CA LYS A 52 -25.61 22.27 -63.68
C LYS A 52 -24.61 21.41 -62.91
N GLU A 53 -25.05 20.31 -62.30
CA GLU A 53 -24.17 19.36 -61.62
C GLU A 53 -23.18 18.70 -62.60
N LEU A 54 -23.57 18.48 -63.86
CA LEU A 54 -22.67 17.99 -64.91
C LEU A 54 -21.63 19.04 -65.33
N GLN A 55 -21.99 20.33 -65.37
CA GLN A 55 -21.06 21.42 -65.63
C GLN A 55 -20.09 21.60 -64.46
N GLU A 56 -20.60 21.68 -63.24
CA GLU A 56 -19.79 21.76 -62.02
C GLU A 56 -18.87 20.55 -61.86
N SER A 57 -19.33 19.35 -62.20
CA SER A 57 -18.48 18.15 -62.17
C SER A 57 -17.48 18.10 -63.32
N LYS A 58 -17.75 18.70 -64.49
CA LYS A 58 -16.74 18.88 -65.54
C LYS A 58 -15.67 19.89 -65.12
N GLU A 59 -16.07 20.98 -64.48
CA GLU A 59 -15.18 21.99 -63.90
C GLU A 59 -14.35 21.42 -62.74
N GLN A 60 -14.97 20.60 -61.87
CA GLN A 60 -14.29 19.93 -60.76
C GLN A 60 -13.54 18.67 -61.18
N ALA A 61 -13.85 18.03 -62.32
CA ALA A 61 -13.09 16.90 -62.85
C ALA A 61 -11.75 17.34 -63.45
N ALA A 62 -11.55 18.64 -63.69
CA ALA A 62 -10.23 19.23 -63.91
C ALA A 62 -9.40 19.33 -62.62
N VAL A 63 -9.92 18.92 -61.46
CA VAL A 63 -9.10 18.66 -60.29
C VAL A 63 -8.32 17.37 -60.55
N ASP A 64 -7.04 17.54 -60.81
CA ASP A 64 -6.04 16.49 -61.05
C ASP A 64 -6.36 15.22 -60.26
N LYS A 65 -6.37 14.07 -60.93
CA LYS A 65 -6.53 12.74 -60.29
C LYS A 65 -5.56 12.54 -59.12
N LYS A 66 -4.46 13.30 -59.07
CA LYS A 66 -3.50 13.40 -57.96
C LYS A 66 -4.07 14.08 -56.72
N GLU A 67 -4.81 15.18 -56.86
CA GLU A 67 -5.45 15.88 -55.74
C GLU A 67 -6.61 15.10 -55.16
N VAL A 68 -7.43 14.45 -56.00
CA VAL A 68 -8.51 13.57 -55.52
C VAL A 68 -7.95 12.38 -54.72
N LYS A 69 -6.80 11.82 -55.13
CA LYS A 69 -6.08 10.80 -54.36
C LYS A 69 -5.52 11.36 -53.03
N LYS A 70 -5.00 12.59 -53.01
CA LYS A 70 -4.58 13.27 -51.77
C LYS A 70 -5.75 13.53 -50.81
N ARG A 71 -6.93 13.90 -51.33
CA ARG A 71 -8.16 14.07 -50.54
C ARG A 71 -8.71 12.73 -50.02
N ARG A 72 -8.59 11.64 -50.79
CA ARG A 72 -8.95 10.27 -50.34
C ARG A 72 -7.97 9.72 -49.30
N GLN A 73 -6.71 10.16 -49.30
CA GLN A 73 -5.76 9.95 -48.21
C GLN A 73 -6.01 10.94 -47.06
N HIS A 74 -7.27 11.19 -46.72
CA HIS A 74 -7.59 11.98 -45.54
C HIS A 74 -6.95 11.26 -44.35
N LYS A 75 -5.79 11.76 -43.92
CA LYS A 75 -5.02 11.22 -42.81
C LYS A 75 -5.99 11.12 -41.63
N ASN A 76 -5.97 9.98 -40.94
CA ASN A 76 -6.66 9.85 -39.66
C ASN A 76 -6.38 11.11 -38.85
N LYS A 77 -7.43 11.80 -38.36
CA LYS A 77 -7.27 13.07 -37.61
C LYS A 77 -6.24 12.94 -36.49
N VAL A 78 -6.15 11.75 -35.89
CA VAL A 78 -5.17 11.40 -34.85
C VAL A 78 -3.73 11.44 -35.37
N LEU A 79 -3.46 10.95 -36.59
CA LEU A 79 -2.12 11.01 -37.19
C LEU A 79 -1.74 12.46 -37.50
N ALA A 80 -2.67 13.27 -38.01
CA ALA A 80 -2.41 14.68 -38.29
C ALA A 80 -2.16 15.48 -37.01
N ALA A 81 -2.97 15.27 -35.96
CA ALA A 81 -2.78 15.90 -34.66
C ALA A 81 -1.45 15.48 -34.01
N ALA A 82 -1.10 14.21 -34.09
CA ALA A 82 0.16 13.72 -33.55
C ALA A 82 1.38 14.23 -34.35
N GLU A 83 1.28 14.33 -35.68
CA GLU A 83 2.29 14.99 -36.53
C GLU A 83 2.49 16.46 -36.13
N ASN A 84 1.41 17.20 -35.87
CA ASN A 84 1.47 18.58 -35.38
C ASN A 84 2.13 18.69 -33.98
N ALA A 85 1.94 17.68 -33.13
CA ALA A 85 2.62 17.55 -31.84
C ALA A 85 4.06 17.01 -31.97
N GLY A 86 4.58 16.81 -33.19
CA GLY A 86 5.92 16.28 -33.46
C GLY A 86 6.06 14.76 -33.31
N ILE A 87 4.99 14.04 -32.98
CA ILE A 87 5.01 12.58 -32.79
C ILE A 87 4.65 11.90 -34.11
N LYS A 88 5.66 11.34 -34.76
CA LYS A 88 5.49 10.58 -36.01
C LYS A 88 5.23 9.10 -35.74
N LYS A 89 4.41 8.49 -36.60
CA LYS A 89 4.16 7.05 -36.60
C LYS A 89 5.43 6.29 -37.05
N GLY A 90 5.76 5.20 -36.38
CA GLY A 90 6.90 4.35 -36.78
C GLY A 90 6.66 3.65 -38.13
N ARG A 91 7.73 3.34 -38.86
CA ARG A 91 7.66 2.72 -40.21
C ARG A 91 6.89 1.39 -40.21
N PHE A 92 7.09 0.56 -39.19
CA PHE A 92 6.47 -0.77 -39.05
C PHE A 92 5.35 -0.81 -38.00
N GLU A 93 4.92 0.36 -37.53
CA GLU A 93 3.89 0.42 -36.50
C GLU A 93 2.49 0.34 -37.13
N THR A 94 1.53 -0.29 -36.43
CA THR A 94 0.11 -0.19 -36.82
C THR A 94 -0.51 1.07 -36.22
N VAL A 95 -1.63 1.55 -36.77
CA VAL A 95 -2.29 2.76 -36.23
C VAL A 95 -2.72 2.56 -34.78
N GLU A 96 -3.19 1.38 -34.41
CA GLU A 96 -3.60 1.08 -33.03
C GLU A 96 -2.42 1.15 -32.05
N HIS A 97 -1.27 0.58 -32.41
CA HIS A 97 -0.07 0.62 -31.55
C HIS A 97 0.46 2.05 -31.41
N PHE A 98 0.38 2.83 -32.49
CA PHE A 98 0.71 4.25 -32.47
C PHE A 98 -0.18 5.03 -31.50
N VAL A 99 -1.49 4.84 -31.57
CA VAL A 99 -2.45 5.48 -30.67
C VAL A 99 -2.16 5.07 -29.22
N ARG A 100 -1.96 3.78 -28.94
CA ARG A 100 -1.60 3.31 -27.59
C ARG A 100 -0.29 3.92 -27.08
N ARG A 101 0.71 4.14 -27.94
CA ARG A 101 1.95 4.81 -27.55
C ARG A 101 1.70 6.27 -27.20
N VAL A 102 0.95 6.99 -28.04
CA VAL A 102 0.57 8.39 -27.78
C VAL A 102 -0.20 8.49 -26.47
N GLU A 103 -1.17 7.61 -26.23
CA GLU A 103 -1.93 7.54 -24.97
C GLU A 103 -1.00 7.35 -23.76
N ARG A 104 -0.03 6.43 -23.83
CA ARG A 104 0.96 6.24 -22.76
C ARG A 104 1.82 7.48 -22.51
N MET A 105 2.27 8.15 -23.56
CA MET A 105 3.03 9.40 -23.44
C MET A 105 2.19 10.48 -22.77
N THR A 106 0.93 10.65 -23.20
CA THR A 106 0.03 11.64 -22.59
C THR A 106 -0.27 11.32 -21.13
N TYR A 107 -0.50 10.04 -20.80
CA TYR A 107 -0.73 9.62 -19.42
C TYR A 107 0.50 9.84 -18.53
N ALA A 108 1.71 9.57 -19.05
CA ALA A 108 2.95 9.84 -18.33
C ALA A 108 3.10 11.34 -18.05
N ALA A 109 2.89 12.20 -19.05
CA ALA A 109 2.96 13.65 -18.89
C ALA A 109 1.91 14.19 -17.89
N VAL A 110 0.67 13.70 -17.96
CA VAL A 110 -0.39 14.06 -17.00
C VAL A 110 0.01 13.63 -15.58
N LYS A 111 0.53 12.42 -15.41
CA LYS A 111 0.95 11.89 -14.11
C LYS A 111 2.16 12.64 -13.54
N GLU A 112 3.14 13.01 -14.37
CA GLU A 112 4.28 13.85 -13.96
C GLU A 112 3.79 15.22 -13.49
N HIS A 113 2.90 15.85 -14.24
CA HIS A 113 2.28 17.11 -13.85
C HIS A 113 1.52 16.97 -12.52
N GLU A 114 0.71 15.92 -12.34
CA GLU A 114 0.05 15.63 -11.06
C GLU A 114 1.03 15.46 -9.90
N MET A 115 2.18 14.82 -10.12
CA MET A 115 3.22 14.68 -9.09
C MET A 115 3.82 16.04 -8.72
N LEU A 116 4.09 16.89 -9.71
CA LEU A 116 4.53 18.27 -9.47
C LEU A 116 3.47 19.07 -8.69
N VAL A 117 2.18 18.89 -9.01
CA VAL A 117 1.06 19.50 -8.24
C VAL A 117 1.11 19.06 -6.79
N LYS A 118 1.18 17.75 -6.55
CA LYS A 118 1.21 17.17 -5.20
C LYS A 118 2.41 17.64 -4.40
N GLN A 119 3.54 17.87 -5.05
CA GLN A 119 4.77 18.38 -4.44
C GLN A 119 4.79 19.91 -4.30
N GLY A 120 3.80 20.62 -4.86
CA GLY A 120 3.77 22.09 -4.87
C GLY A 120 4.87 22.72 -5.73
N LEU A 121 5.42 21.98 -6.69
CA LEU A 121 6.51 22.42 -7.56
C LEU A 121 6.03 22.93 -8.93
N VAL A 122 4.71 22.96 -9.15
CA VAL A 122 4.12 23.45 -10.41
C VAL A 122 4.50 24.90 -10.64
N GLY A 123 4.97 25.22 -11.84
CA GLY A 123 5.32 26.57 -12.24
C GLY A 123 6.72 27.02 -11.85
N ARG A 124 7.49 26.20 -11.12
CA ARG A 124 8.92 26.44 -10.92
C ARG A 124 9.72 25.95 -12.13
N ALA A 125 10.80 26.66 -12.45
CA ALA A 125 11.70 26.23 -13.51
C ALA A 125 12.42 24.94 -13.10
N GLU A 126 12.63 24.02 -14.04
CA GLU A 126 13.34 22.76 -13.79
C GLU A 126 14.76 22.98 -13.23
N SER A 127 15.40 24.09 -13.62
CA SER A 127 16.73 24.47 -13.12
C SER A 127 16.74 24.83 -11.63
N GLU A 128 15.69 25.46 -11.11
CA GLU A 128 15.55 25.77 -9.69
C GLU A 128 15.35 24.49 -8.87
N ILE A 129 14.48 23.61 -9.37
CA ILE A 129 14.23 22.30 -8.75
C ILE A 129 15.52 21.49 -8.66
N GLN A 130 16.32 21.45 -9.74
CA GLN A 130 17.61 20.77 -9.75
C GLN A 130 18.62 21.39 -8.79
N ALA A 131 18.64 22.73 -8.65
CA ALA A 131 19.51 23.40 -7.68
C ALA A 131 19.14 23.01 -6.24
N ASP A 132 17.85 22.97 -5.92
CA ASP A 132 17.35 22.53 -4.61
C ASP A 132 17.76 21.09 -4.30
N PHE A 133 17.64 20.18 -5.27
CA PHE A 133 18.09 18.79 -5.11
C PHE A 133 19.60 18.69 -4.87
N LYS A 134 20.41 19.47 -5.58
CA LYS A 134 21.87 19.50 -5.34
C LYS A 134 22.21 19.97 -3.93
N LEU A 135 21.53 21.02 -3.44
CA LEU A 135 21.72 21.50 -2.07
C LEU A 135 21.33 20.45 -1.02
N LEU A 136 20.27 19.68 -1.26
CA LEU A 136 19.88 18.57 -0.38
C LEU A 136 20.91 17.44 -0.39
N GLU A 137 21.41 17.05 -1.56
CA GLU A 137 22.46 16.02 -1.67
C GLU A 137 23.76 16.46 -0.97
N GLU A 138 24.17 17.71 -1.13
CA GLU A 138 25.36 18.24 -0.45
C GLU A 138 25.18 18.25 1.08
N LYS A 139 24.00 18.64 1.57
CA LYS A 139 23.69 18.59 3.00
C LYS A 139 23.75 17.15 3.53
N GLU A 140 23.22 16.19 2.78
CA GLU A 140 23.26 14.78 3.17
C GLU A 140 24.70 14.23 3.19
N LYS A 141 25.53 14.59 2.20
CA LYS A 141 26.96 14.23 2.17
C LYS A 141 27.70 14.79 3.40
N ARG A 142 27.50 16.07 3.73
CA ARG A 142 28.09 16.69 4.92
C ARG A 142 27.67 15.99 6.21
N GLN A 143 26.39 15.64 6.36
CA GLN A 143 25.92 14.89 7.53
C GLN A 143 26.53 13.48 7.62
N LYS A 144 26.67 12.79 6.50
CA LYS A 144 27.33 11.47 6.45
C LYS A 144 28.80 11.57 6.83
N GLU A 145 29.50 12.59 6.35
CA GLU A 145 30.90 12.84 6.70
C GLU A 145 31.07 13.20 8.18
N GLN A 146 30.22 14.06 8.73
CA GLN A 146 30.19 14.38 10.16
C GLN A 146 29.99 13.12 11.01
N LYS A 147 29.01 12.28 10.67
CA LYS A 147 28.78 10.99 11.36
C LYS A 147 29.99 10.06 11.26
N LYS A 148 30.65 9.98 10.10
CA LYS A 148 31.90 9.20 9.94
C LYS A 148 33.01 9.74 10.84
N ASN A 149 33.20 11.05 10.88
CA ASN A 149 34.22 11.70 11.71
C ASN A 149 33.96 11.50 13.20
N GLU A 150 32.70 11.61 13.65
CA GLU A 150 32.31 11.32 15.03
C GLU A 150 32.60 9.86 15.43
N ILE A 151 32.29 8.91 14.54
CA ILE A 151 32.59 7.49 14.76
C ILE A 151 34.10 7.28 14.86
N GLN A 152 34.88 7.86 13.95
CA GLN A 152 36.34 7.78 14.00
C GLN A 152 36.91 8.39 15.29
N ASN A 153 36.39 9.53 15.74
CA ASN A 153 36.81 10.16 16.99
C ASN A 153 36.47 9.30 18.21
N LYS A 154 35.28 8.68 18.24
CA LYS A 154 34.89 7.72 19.29
C LYS A 154 35.81 6.50 19.30
N ILE A 155 36.20 5.99 18.13
CA ILE A 155 37.15 4.87 18.02
C ILE A 155 38.53 5.29 18.54
N LYS A 156 39.02 6.47 18.16
CA LYS A 156 40.32 7.00 18.64
C LYS A 156 40.32 7.19 20.16
N ALA A 157 39.28 7.80 20.73
CA ALA A 157 39.14 7.96 22.17
C ALA A 157 39.08 6.61 22.91
N ALA A 158 38.33 5.65 22.39
CA ALA A 158 38.27 4.30 22.95
C ALA A 158 39.62 3.56 22.89
N ARG A 159 40.42 3.79 21.83
CA ARG A 159 41.79 3.24 21.72
C ARG A 159 42.71 3.86 22.77
N GLN A 160 42.67 5.18 22.94
CA GLN A 160 43.48 5.89 23.94
C GLN A 160 43.16 5.43 25.37
N LEU A 161 41.87 5.27 25.71
CA LEU A 161 41.45 4.73 27.02
C LEU A 161 41.96 3.30 27.25
N LYS A 162 41.93 2.45 26.21
CA LYS A 162 42.49 1.09 26.29
C LYS A 162 44.00 1.10 26.50
N GLU A 163 44.71 1.99 25.83
CA GLU A 163 46.16 2.13 25.95
C GLU A 163 46.56 2.64 27.35
N GLN A 164 45.87 3.65 27.88
CA GLN A 164 46.07 4.12 29.25
C GLN A 164 45.76 3.02 30.27
N ALA A 165 44.68 2.27 30.09
CA ALA A 165 44.35 1.14 30.97
C ALA A 165 45.38 0.01 30.89
N ALA A 166 46.00 -0.22 29.72
CA ALA A 166 47.08 -1.17 29.55
C ALA A 166 48.36 -0.70 30.27
N LYS A 167 48.74 0.58 30.14
CA LYS A 167 49.87 1.17 30.86
C LYS A 167 49.69 1.08 32.38
N ILE A 168 48.51 1.41 32.89
CA ILE A 168 48.18 1.28 34.33
C ILE A 168 48.27 -0.18 34.79
N LYS A 169 47.87 -1.15 33.96
CA LYS A 169 48.00 -2.57 34.30
C LYS A 169 49.45 -3.03 34.30
N GLU A 170 50.25 -2.59 33.33
CA GLU A 170 51.67 -2.90 33.23
C GLU A 170 52.43 -2.32 34.44
N GLU A 171 52.16 -1.08 34.83
CA GLU A 171 52.73 -0.44 36.01
C GLU A 171 52.34 -1.18 37.31
N LYS A 172 51.07 -1.62 37.42
CA LYS A 172 50.63 -2.46 38.54
C LYS A 172 51.30 -3.83 38.59
N LEU A 173 51.64 -4.42 37.45
CA LEU A 173 52.37 -5.68 37.38
C LEU A 173 53.83 -5.49 37.77
N LYS A 174 54.50 -4.45 37.26
CA LYS A 174 55.87 -4.08 37.67
C LYS A 174 55.95 -3.79 39.17
N ALA A 175 55.01 -3.03 39.73
CA ALA A 175 54.95 -2.78 41.17
C ALA A 175 54.70 -4.06 42.00
N LYS A 176 53.97 -5.05 41.47
CA LYS A 176 53.80 -6.36 42.12
C LYS A 176 55.09 -7.19 42.04
N GLU A 177 55.82 -7.14 40.93
CA GLU A 177 57.10 -7.83 40.76
C GLU A 177 58.17 -7.23 41.67
N GLU A 178 58.27 -5.90 41.77
CA GLU A 178 59.17 -5.23 42.73
C GLU A 178 58.84 -5.60 44.18
N ARG A 179 57.55 -5.69 44.55
CA ARG A 179 57.14 -6.17 45.89
C ARG A 179 57.53 -7.63 46.13
N LYS A 180 57.48 -8.49 45.11
CA LYS A 180 57.93 -9.88 45.21
C LYS A 180 59.44 -9.98 45.33
N LEU A 181 60.19 -9.15 44.61
CA LEU A 181 61.65 -9.07 44.70
C LEU A 181 62.11 -8.56 46.07
N LYS A 182 61.45 -7.54 46.63
CA LYS A 182 61.71 -7.08 48.01
C LYS A 182 61.45 -8.17 49.05
N ARG A 183 60.37 -8.93 48.92
CA ARG A 183 60.09 -10.08 49.80
C ARG A 183 61.10 -11.22 49.66
N LYS A 184 61.68 -11.41 48.48
CA LYS A 184 62.72 -12.43 48.25
C LYS A 184 64.11 -11.99 48.72
N ALA A 185 64.36 -10.69 48.85
CA ALA A 185 65.60 -10.15 49.41
C ALA A 185 65.59 -10.08 50.95
N GLU A 186 64.43 -10.22 51.58
CA GLU A 186 64.23 -10.18 53.04
C GLU A 186 64.12 -11.58 53.68
N ILE A 187 64.20 -12.64 52.87
CA ILE A 187 64.20 -14.04 53.34
C ILE A 187 65.57 -14.63 53.03
N GLU A 188 66.45 -14.66 54.03
CA GLU A 188 67.53 -15.65 54.10
C GLU A 188 66.94 -17.06 54.33
N PRO A 189 67.56 -18.12 53.81
CA PRO A 189 67.02 -19.47 53.87
C PRO A 189 67.27 -20.10 55.24
N GLU A 190 66.21 -20.43 55.97
CA GLU A 190 66.22 -21.53 56.93
C GLU A 190 65.06 -22.48 56.58
N ASP A 191 65.40 -23.76 56.60
CA ASP A 191 64.70 -24.91 56.02
C ASP A 191 63.32 -25.21 56.63
N GLU A 192 62.42 -25.79 55.83
CA GLU A 192 61.94 -27.17 55.97
C GLU A 192 60.62 -27.41 55.20
N GLU A 193 60.46 -28.68 54.84
CA GLU A 193 59.48 -29.30 53.95
C GLU A 193 58.03 -29.15 54.41
N GLU A 194 57.06 -29.22 53.48
CA GLU A 194 56.14 -30.36 53.40
C GLU A 194 54.99 -30.20 52.37
N GLU A 195 54.83 -31.29 51.64
CA GLU A 195 53.60 -31.88 51.10
C GLU A 195 52.75 -31.22 50.00
N LYS A 196 52.89 -31.87 48.82
CA LYS A 196 51.89 -32.06 47.78
C LYS A 196 50.55 -32.56 48.33
N LYS A 197 49.44 -32.08 47.75
CA LYS A 197 48.30 -32.94 47.36
C LYS A 197 47.45 -32.23 46.29
N ASP A 198 47.45 -32.83 45.12
CA ASP A 198 46.43 -32.68 44.09
C ASP A 198 45.08 -33.16 44.63
N ASP A 199 43.97 -32.58 44.16
CA ASP A 199 42.81 -33.39 43.71
C ASP A 199 41.83 -32.58 42.86
N ILE A 200 41.64 -33.11 41.65
CA ILE A 200 40.62 -32.78 40.65
C ILE A 200 39.44 -33.71 40.92
N ILE A 201 38.20 -33.20 41.05
CA ILE A 201 36.99 -34.00 40.78
C ILE A 201 35.94 -33.17 40.03
N GLU A 202 35.62 -33.65 38.84
CA GLU A 202 34.46 -33.31 38.02
C GLU A 202 33.15 -33.87 38.62
N GLY A 203 32.04 -33.17 38.36
CA GLY A 203 30.81 -33.85 37.93
C GLY A 203 29.61 -33.90 38.88
N SER A 204 28.46 -33.65 38.25
CA SER A 204 27.15 -34.29 38.47
C SER A 204 26.03 -33.47 39.11
N ASP A 205 24.94 -33.47 38.36
CA ASP A 205 23.60 -32.95 38.59
C ASP A 205 22.94 -33.43 39.89
N GLY A 206 22.06 -32.57 40.43
CA GLY A 206 21.20 -32.86 41.56
C GLY A 206 19.90 -32.07 41.50
N ASN A 207 18.96 -32.60 40.72
CA ASN A 207 17.55 -32.23 40.63
C ASN A 207 16.87 -32.21 42.02
N THR A 208 16.12 -31.17 42.37
CA THR A 208 15.13 -31.24 43.46
C THR A 208 13.94 -30.33 43.18
N GLN A 209 12.77 -30.95 43.17
CA GLN A 209 11.47 -30.36 42.89
C GLN A 209 10.94 -29.54 44.08
N LYS A 210 10.06 -28.57 43.75
CA LYS A 210 9.25 -27.71 44.63
C LYS A 210 8.25 -28.51 45.50
N PRO A 211 7.63 -27.88 46.53
CA PRO A 211 6.33 -27.19 46.37
C PRO A 211 6.25 -25.85 47.15
N SER A 212 5.82 -24.74 46.55
CA SER A 212 4.47 -24.12 46.56
C SER A 212 3.84 -23.79 47.94
N SER A 213 3.77 -22.50 48.26
CA SER A 213 2.56 -21.83 48.79
C SER A 213 2.68 -20.30 48.64
N ASN A 214 1.53 -19.65 48.46
CA ASN A 214 1.33 -18.25 48.12
C ASN A 214 1.58 -17.31 49.30
N GLU A 215 1.99 -16.06 49.02
CA GLU A 215 1.29 -14.86 49.49
C GLU A 215 1.82 -13.60 48.79
N ASP A 216 0.88 -12.68 48.54
CA ASP A 216 1.04 -11.40 47.88
C ASP A 216 1.98 -10.45 48.64
N GLY A 217 2.91 -9.85 47.92
CA GLY A 217 3.82 -8.84 48.46
C GLY A 217 4.63 -8.23 47.33
N SER A 218 4.29 -6.98 47.01
CA SER A 218 4.93 -6.16 45.99
C SER A 218 6.43 -6.00 46.24
N ASP A 219 7.23 -6.79 45.53
CA ASP A 219 8.68 -6.57 45.45
C ASP A 219 9.08 -6.28 44.01
N GLU A 220 9.49 -5.03 43.78
CA GLU A 220 10.24 -4.60 42.61
C GLU A 220 11.53 -5.44 42.52
N LYS A 221 11.44 -6.57 41.84
CA LYS A 221 12.61 -7.36 41.46
C LYS A 221 13.43 -6.53 40.49
N VAL A 222 14.46 -5.89 41.02
CA VAL A 222 15.62 -5.38 40.27
C VAL A 222 16.16 -6.54 39.44
N LYS A 223 15.73 -6.62 38.18
CA LYS A 223 16.21 -7.62 37.23
C LYS A 223 17.70 -7.39 37.02
N LYS A 224 18.54 -8.20 37.67
CA LYS A 224 19.96 -8.30 37.33
C LYS A 224 20.05 -8.55 35.83
N LYS A 225 20.60 -7.58 35.08
CA LYS A 225 20.78 -7.66 33.63
C LYS A 225 21.68 -8.86 33.31
N ARG A 226 21.08 -10.00 32.98
CA ARG A 226 21.80 -11.13 32.40
C ARG A 226 22.48 -10.63 31.12
N LYS A 227 23.77 -10.91 30.94
CA LYS A 227 24.50 -10.54 29.73
C LYS A 227 23.83 -11.29 28.56
N ILE A 228 23.09 -10.54 27.74
CA ILE A 228 22.42 -11.09 26.55
C ILE A 228 23.52 -11.56 25.60
N PHE A 229 23.62 -12.89 25.43
CA PHE A 229 24.56 -13.51 24.51
C PHE A 229 24.20 -13.15 23.07
N HIS A 230 25.17 -13.23 22.16
CA HIS A 230 25.00 -12.78 20.76
C HIS A 230 23.85 -13.53 20.05
N SER A 231 23.61 -14.78 20.42
CA SER A 231 22.49 -15.61 19.93
C SER A 231 21.11 -15.04 20.32
N ASP A 232 20.95 -14.54 21.54
CA ASP A 232 19.69 -13.97 22.02
C ASP A 232 19.39 -12.63 21.34
N LYS A 233 20.42 -11.81 21.08
CA LYS A 233 20.28 -10.57 20.28
C LYS A 233 19.81 -10.87 18.85
N ILE A 234 20.27 -11.98 18.26
CA ILE A 234 19.82 -12.40 16.91
C ILE A 234 18.36 -12.87 16.97
N ARG A 235 17.96 -13.62 17.99
CA ARG A 235 16.57 -14.06 18.19
C ARG A 235 15.62 -12.88 18.40
N GLU A 236 16.00 -11.90 19.22
CA GLU A 236 15.22 -10.69 19.42
C GLU A 236 15.09 -9.86 18.15
N LYS A 237 16.17 -9.68 17.37
CA LYS A 237 16.11 -9.01 16.07
C LYS A 237 15.20 -9.73 15.08
N LYS A 238 15.21 -11.07 15.04
CA LYS A 238 14.30 -11.84 14.19
C LYS A 238 12.84 -11.70 14.62
N LYS A 239 12.56 -11.64 15.93
CA LYS A 239 11.21 -11.40 16.45
C LYS A 239 10.70 -10.01 16.07
N LEU A 240 11.51 -8.97 16.29
CA LEU A 240 11.15 -7.59 15.92
C LEU A 240 10.95 -7.43 14.41
N ALA A 241 11.79 -8.08 13.59
CA ALA A 241 11.61 -8.07 12.14
C ALA A 241 10.34 -8.81 11.70
N ALA A 242 9.99 -9.92 12.37
CA ALA A 242 8.76 -10.65 12.10
C ALA A 242 7.50 -9.88 12.53
N GLU A 243 7.56 -9.14 13.64
CA GLU A 243 6.50 -8.22 14.07
C GLU A 243 6.32 -7.07 13.08
N HIS A 244 7.42 -6.47 12.62
CA HIS A 244 7.39 -5.42 11.59
C HIS A 244 6.78 -5.92 10.27
N ALA A 245 7.18 -7.11 9.82
CA ALA A 245 6.62 -7.72 8.62
C ALA A 245 5.12 -8.03 8.75
N ARG A 246 4.65 -8.41 9.96
CA ARG A 246 3.22 -8.59 10.24
C ARG A 246 2.46 -7.27 10.20
N SER A 247 2.98 -6.19 10.79
CA SER A 247 2.35 -4.87 10.71
C SER A 247 2.31 -4.32 9.28
N GLU A 248 3.38 -4.50 8.49
CA GLU A 248 3.39 -4.09 7.08
C GLU A 248 2.43 -4.93 6.24
N ALA A 249 2.30 -6.23 6.53
CA ALA A 249 1.33 -7.09 5.85
C ALA A 249 -0.12 -6.69 6.18
N ILE A 250 -0.41 -6.27 7.42
CA ILE A 250 -1.72 -5.74 7.81
C ILE A 250 -2.00 -4.42 7.08
N LEU A 251 -1.05 -3.49 7.07
CA LEU A 251 -1.20 -2.19 6.38
C LEU A 251 -1.39 -2.34 4.85
N ASN A 252 -0.81 -3.37 4.26
CA ASN A 252 -0.88 -3.65 2.82
C ASN A 252 -2.08 -4.52 2.41
N GLN A 253 -2.91 -4.99 3.35
CA GLN A 253 -4.17 -5.63 3.00
C GLN A 253 -5.11 -4.57 2.42
N ARG A 254 -5.25 -4.56 1.08
CA ARG A 254 -6.27 -3.75 0.42
C ARG A 254 -7.65 -4.28 0.80
N GLU A 255 -8.48 -3.45 1.42
CA GLU A 255 -9.87 -3.79 1.68
C GLU A 255 -10.59 -4.00 0.34
N ILE A 256 -10.97 -5.24 0.05
CA ILE A 256 -11.81 -5.57 -1.10
C ILE A 256 -13.23 -5.16 -0.69
N ILE A 257 -13.68 -4.00 -1.16
CA ILE A 257 -15.05 -3.53 -0.93
C ILE A 257 -15.99 -4.46 -1.71
N PRO A 258 -16.91 -5.17 -1.04
CA PRO A 258 -17.85 -6.05 -1.72
C PRO A 258 -18.83 -5.22 -2.56
N PHE A 259 -19.22 -5.78 -3.71
CA PHE A 259 -20.15 -5.13 -4.64
C PHE A 259 -21.52 -4.90 -3.96
N GLY A 260 -21.89 -3.64 -3.72
CA GLY A 260 -23.17 -3.25 -3.11
C GLY A 260 -23.07 -2.32 -1.89
N GLU A 261 -21.89 -2.10 -1.30
CA GLU A 261 -21.69 -1.05 -0.28
C GLU A 261 -21.68 0.34 -0.95
N ARG A 262 -22.43 1.30 -0.36
CA ARG A 262 -22.60 2.66 -0.90
C ARG A 262 -21.34 3.50 -0.63
N TYR A 263 -20.86 4.22 -1.65
CA TYR A 263 -19.68 5.08 -1.59
C TYR A 263 -19.79 6.29 -0.63
N ASP A 264 -21.01 6.69 -0.26
CA ASP A 264 -21.27 7.88 0.56
C ASP A 264 -21.07 7.68 2.07
N ALA A 265 -20.90 6.45 2.55
CA ALA A 265 -20.61 6.19 3.96
C ALA A 265 -19.09 6.12 4.19
N PRO A 266 -18.58 6.61 5.34
CA PRO A 266 -17.18 6.40 5.71
C PRO A 266 -16.84 4.90 5.68
N PRO A 267 -15.66 4.50 5.19
CA PRO A 267 -15.29 3.09 5.09
C PRO A 267 -15.32 2.44 6.48
N GLU A 268 -16.11 1.37 6.60
CA GLU A 268 -16.16 0.57 7.82
C GLU A 268 -15.01 -0.45 7.82
N PHE A 269 -13.93 -0.12 8.52
CA PHE A 269 -12.80 -1.03 8.70
C PHE A 269 -13.24 -2.31 9.42
N LYS A 270 -12.96 -3.48 8.83
CA LYS A 270 -13.28 -4.81 9.39
C LYS A 270 -11.98 -5.53 9.79
N GLY A 271 -12.06 -6.45 10.75
CA GLY A 271 -10.89 -7.25 11.18
C GLY A 271 -9.83 -6.45 11.96
N ALA A 272 -8.54 -6.79 11.77
CA ALA A 272 -7.43 -6.17 12.51
C ALA A 272 -7.29 -4.65 12.25
N MET A 273 -7.62 -4.20 11.03
CA MET A 273 -7.67 -2.78 10.67
C MET A 273 -8.69 -2.00 11.52
N LYS A 274 -9.76 -2.66 12.01
CA LYS A 274 -10.76 -2.03 12.88
C LYS A 274 -10.15 -1.56 14.19
N GLU A 275 -9.23 -2.33 14.76
CA GLU A 275 -8.59 -1.97 16.02
C GLU A 275 -7.53 -0.87 15.85
N GLU A 276 -6.91 -0.74 14.68
CA GLU A 276 -5.88 0.26 14.43
C GLU A 276 -6.42 1.57 13.85
N MET A 277 -7.45 1.50 12.98
CA MET A 277 -7.92 2.64 12.19
C MET A 277 -9.23 3.26 12.69
N ASN A 278 -10.06 2.56 13.47
CA ASN A 278 -11.21 3.23 14.08
C ASN A 278 -10.74 4.11 15.24
N PRO A 279 -11.04 5.42 15.24
CA PRO A 279 -10.58 6.34 16.27
C PRO A 279 -11.11 5.99 17.68
N LEU A 280 -12.23 5.27 17.77
CA LEU A 280 -12.83 4.82 19.04
C LEU A 280 -12.18 3.55 19.61
N MET A 281 -11.62 2.68 18.76
CA MET A 281 -11.05 1.38 19.16
C MET A 281 -9.52 1.39 19.13
N ALA A 282 -8.95 2.20 18.25
CA ALA A 282 -7.54 2.54 18.27
C ALA A 282 -7.21 3.10 19.64
N LYS A 283 -6.17 2.55 20.27
CA LYS A 283 -5.54 3.11 21.48
C LYS A 283 -4.84 4.45 21.18
N ALA A 284 -5.39 5.24 20.25
CA ALA A 284 -5.10 6.63 19.92
C ALA A 284 -5.55 7.53 21.09
N GLY A 285 -4.89 7.34 22.23
CA GLY A 285 -5.23 7.95 23.52
C GLY A 285 -4.45 7.34 24.69
N SER A 286 -3.79 6.20 24.48
CA SER A 286 -2.94 5.57 25.52
C SER A 286 -1.59 6.26 25.73
N LYS A 287 -1.21 7.21 24.85
CA LYS A 287 -0.13 8.16 25.16
C LYS A 287 -0.73 9.25 26.04
N LYS A 288 -0.22 9.34 27.27
CA LYS A 288 -0.53 10.40 28.25
C LYS A 288 -0.24 11.76 27.58
N LEU A 289 -1.24 12.35 26.93
CA LEU A 289 -1.12 13.68 26.35
C LEU A 289 -0.78 14.64 27.50
N LEU A 290 0.13 15.59 27.24
CA LEU A 290 0.55 16.60 28.23
C LEU A 290 -0.65 17.33 28.85
N LEU A 291 -1.74 17.45 28.08
CA LEU A 291 -3.03 17.98 28.51
C LEU A 291 -3.70 17.11 29.59
N HIS A 292 -3.68 15.78 29.47
CA HIS A 292 -4.21 14.85 30.48
C HIS A 292 -3.39 14.86 31.78
N SER A 293 -2.08 15.11 31.71
CA SER A 293 -1.26 15.31 32.92
C SER A 293 -1.50 16.66 33.61
N LEU A 294 -1.90 17.69 32.85
CA LEU A 294 -2.24 19.01 33.40
C LEU A 294 -3.68 19.10 33.93
N LEU A 295 -4.59 18.25 33.41
CA LEU A 295 -6.00 18.20 33.82
C LEU A 295 -6.33 17.14 34.88
N HIS A 296 -5.37 16.32 35.32
CA HIS A 296 -5.55 15.51 36.54
C HIS A 296 -5.51 16.41 37.77
N LYS A 297 -6.58 17.19 37.95
CA LYS A 297 -7.01 17.69 39.25
C LYS A 297 -7.63 16.51 40.00
N ASP A 298 -7.23 16.37 41.25
CA ASP A 298 -7.61 15.30 42.16
C ASP A 298 -9.14 15.13 42.21
N GLY A 299 -9.63 13.92 41.91
CA GLY A 299 -11.02 13.54 42.21
C GLY A 299 -11.88 12.93 41.10
N ALA A 300 -11.37 12.67 39.88
CA ALA A 300 -12.20 12.02 38.85
C ALA A 300 -12.18 10.48 39.00
N SER A 301 -13.28 9.93 39.54
CA SER A 301 -13.57 8.49 39.52
C SER A 301 -13.55 7.96 38.09
N LYS A 302 -12.91 6.80 37.87
CA LYS A 302 -12.92 6.11 36.58
C LYS A 302 -14.36 5.78 36.21
N THR A 303 -14.84 6.31 35.08
CA THR A 303 -16.09 5.85 34.47
C THR A 303 -15.87 4.45 33.90
N GLU A 304 -16.42 3.42 34.54
CA GLU A 304 -16.57 2.10 33.93
C GLU A 304 -17.68 2.19 32.87
N TYR A 305 -17.31 2.01 31.61
CA TYR A 305 -18.29 1.87 30.54
C TYR A 305 -18.96 0.50 30.66
N LEU A 306 -20.30 0.48 30.60
CA LEU A 306 -21.08 -0.74 30.51
C LEU A 306 -20.50 -1.61 29.37
N LYS A 307 -20.20 -2.87 29.69
CA LYS A 307 -19.87 -3.87 28.67
C LYS A 307 -21.14 -4.08 27.86
N ASP A 308 -21.20 -3.53 26.65
CA ASP A 308 -22.28 -3.83 25.72
C ASP A 308 -22.28 -5.35 25.46
N GLU A 309 -23.29 -6.03 26.01
CA GLU A 309 -23.60 -7.40 25.64
C GLU A 309 -23.83 -7.42 24.13
N LYS A 310 -23.13 -8.34 23.45
CA LYS A 310 -23.21 -8.51 22.00
C LYS A 310 -24.68 -8.57 21.60
N ARG A 311 -25.18 -7.54 20.91
CA ARG A 311 -26.52 -7.57 20.32
C ARG A 311 -26.62 -8.80 19.42
N GLU A 312 -27.36 -9.81 19.87
CA GLU A 312 -27.64 -11.00 19.08
C GLU A 312 -28.37 -10.56 17.81
N LYS A 313 -27.88 -10.99 16.66
CA LYS A 313 -28.49 -10.61 15.37
C LYS A 313 -29.90 -11.24 15.32
N PRO A 314 -30.94 -10.48 14.92
CA PRO A 314 -32.27 -11.03 14.78
C PRO A 314 -32.23 -12.19 13.78
N GLY A 315 -32.58 -13.40 14.25
CA GLY A 315 -32.55 -14.65 13.48
C GLY A 315 -31.44 -15.65 13.87
N GLU A 316 -30.51 -15.29 14.75
CA GLU A 316 -29.48 -16.23 15.24
C GLU A 316 -30.07 -17.27 16.21
N ILE A 317 -31.05 -16.86 17.03
CA ILE A 317 -31.84 -17.75 17.89
C ILE A 317 -32.62 -18.77 17.04
N ASP A 318 -33.27 -18.34 15.96
CA ASP A 318 -34.01 -19.23 15.07
C ASP A 318 -33.09 -20.20 14.32
N ARG A 319 -31.91 -19.73 13.89
CA ARG A 319 -30.88 -20.62 13.31
C ARG A 319 -30.41 -21.66 14.31
N GLN A 320 -30.18 -21.30 15.56
CA GLN A 320 -29.78 -22.24 16.60
C GLN A 320 -30.87 -23.27 16.88
N ARG A 321 -32.15 -22.85 16.98
CA ARG A 321 -33.30 -23.77 17.10
C ARG A 321 -33.38 -24.75 15.94
N VAL A 322 -33.18 -24.30 14.71
CA VAL A 322 -33.19 -25.17 13.52
C VAL A 322 -32.03 -26.17 13.56
N ILE A 323 -30.83 -25.73 13.97
CA ILE A 323 -29.65 -26.59 14.10
C ILE A 323 -29.87 -27.65 15.18
N GLU A 324 -30.45 -27.29 16.32
CA GLU A 324 -30.75 -28.21 17.42
C GLU A 324 -31.81 -29.23 17.01
N ALA A 325 -32.92 -28.79 16.42
CA ALA A 325 -33.96 -29.68 15.90
C ALA A 325 -33.41 -30.68 14.87
N TYR A 326 -32.53 -30.23 13.97
CA TYR A 326 -31.87 -31.11 13.00
C TYR A 326 -30.93 -32.13 13.67
N ARG A 327 -30.17 -31.71 14.69
CA ARG A 327 -29.29 -32.60 15.46
C ARG A 327 -30.10 -33.67 16.19
N GLU A 328 -31.25 -33.32 16.77
CA GLU A 328 -32.14 -34.28 17.41
C GLU A 328 -32.72 -35.29 16.43
N LEU A 329 -33.20 -34.82 15.27
CA LEU A 329 -33.68 -35.71 14.20
C LEU A 329 -32.58 -36.69 13.76
N LYS A 330 -31.35 -36.21 13.60
CA LYS A 330 -30.21 -37.05 13.24
C LYS A 330 -29.89 -38.08 14.32
N ARG A 331 -29.94 -37.71 15.60
CA ARG A 331 -29.77 -38.63 16.73
C ARG A 331 -30.87 -39.69 16.77
N LYS A 332 -32.13 -39.30 16.59
CA LYS A 332 -33.27 -40.23 16.51
C LYS A 332 -33.12 -41.21 15.35
N LYS A 333 -32.70 -40.73 14.17
CA LYS A 333 -32.44 -41.61 13.01
C LYS A 333 -31.31 -42.61 13.29
N ALA A 334 -30.24 -42.19 13.95
CA ALA A 334 -29.16 -43.08 14.34
C ALA A 334 -29.59 -44.12 15.39
N LEU A 335 -30.43 -43.74 16.35
CA LEU A 335 -30.99 -44.67 17.33
C LEU A 335 -31.93 -45.68 16.68
N ASN A 336 -32.81 -45.23 15.78
CA ASN A 336 -33.71 -46.13 15.05
C ASN A 336 -32.93 -47.11 14.16
N ALA A 337 -31.87 -46.65 13.50
CA ALA A 337 -30.99 -47.53 12.71
C ALA A 337 -30.34 -48.61 13.59
N ARG A 338 -29.85 -48.24 14.79
CA ARG A 338 -29.30 -49.21 15.75
C ARG A 338 -30.35 -50.19 16.28
N LEU A 339 -31.57 -49.73 16.53
CA LEU A 339 -32.67 -50.59 16.95
C LEU A 339 -33.04 -51.60 15.85
N THR A 340 -33.11 -51.16 14.59
CA THR A 340 -33.38 -52.06 13.45
C THR A 340 -32.26 -53.07 13.22
N GLU A 341 -31.00 -52.69 13.44
CA GLU A 341 -29.86 -53.63 13.39
C GLU A 341 -29.93 -54.65 14.54
N SER A 342 -30.32 -54.22 15.74
CA SER A 342 -30.47 -55.13 16.88
C SER A 342 -31.66 -56.10 16.76
N SER A 343 -32.75 -55.70 16.08
CA SER A 343 -33.91 -56.56 15.83
C SER A 343 -33.73 -57.53 14.67
N ALA A 344 -32.72 -57.34 13.82
CA ALA A 344 -32.41 -58.22 12.68
C ALA A 344 -31.41 -59.35 13.05
N VAL A 345 -30.91 -59.36 14.30
CA VAL A 345 -29.93 -60.32 14.83
C VAL A 345 -30.56 -61.32 15.82
N LEU A 346 -31.87 -61.18 16.09
CA LEU A 346 -32.71 -62.20 16.74
C LEU A 346 -33.60 -62.86 15.69
#